data_AF-X1S530-F1
#
_entry.id   AF-X1S530-F1
#
_cell.length_a   1.000
_cell.length_b   1.000
_cell.length_c   1.000
_cell.angle_alpha   90.00
_cell.angle_beta   90.00
_cell.angle_gamma   90.00
#
_symmetry.space_group_name_H-M   'P 1'
#
loop_
_entity.id
_entity.type
_entity.pdbx_description
1 polymer ?
#
loop_
_entity_poly.entity_id
_entity_poly.type
_entity_poly.pdbx_seq_one_letter_code
_entity_poly.pdbx_strand_id
1 'polypeptide(L)'
;MGYDVITFPLEVRVIMRNPSVLALKAKQARKAYREWGYQKVFDRWHYFGKNGEKYHPHLNVLYDGGYLSEELLAKKKDLIRRKLLPRSIAKRIKKDLV
;
A
#
# COMPACT_ATOMS: atom_id res chain seq x y z
N MET A 1 -12.24 -13.07 5.75
CA MET A 1 -11.44 -11.92 6.22
C MET A 1 -10.11 -11.97 5.51
N GLY A 2 -9.76 -10.91 4.80
CA GLY A 2 -8.55 -10.80 4.00
C GLY A 2 -7.49 -9.97 4.71
N TYR A 3 -6.24 -10.26 4.42
CA TYR A 3 -5.10 -9.56 4.98
C TYR A 3 -4.02 -9.38 3.92
N ASP A 4 -3.70 -8.12 3.64
CA ASP A 4 -2.68 -7.74 2.66
C ASP A 4 -1.53 -7.01 3.34
N VAL A 5 -0.30 -7.31 2.90
CA VAL A 5 0.91 -6.58 3.31
C VAL A 5 1.42 -5.79 2.11
N ILE A 6 1.32 -4.47 2.18
CA ILE A 6 1.79 -3.58 1.12
C ILE A 6 3.23 -3.17 1.43
N THR A 7 4.14 -3.62 0.56
CA THR A 7 5.55 -3.27 0.61
C THR A 7 5.88 -2.27 -0.48
N PHE A 8 6.43 -1.13 -0.10
CA PHE A 8 6.80 -0.08 -1.06
C PHE A 8 8.17 -0.37 -1.71
N PRO A 9 8.39 0.02 -2.98
CA PRO A 9 9.70 -0.04 -3.63
C PRO A 9 10.77 0.74 -2.86
N LEU A 10 12.02 0.28 -2.90
CA LEU A 10 13.13 0.86 -2.13
C LEU A 10 13.31 2.36 -2.38
N GLU A 11 13.10 2.79 -3.63
CA GLU A 11 13.30 4.15 -4.11
C GLU A 11 12.33 5.15 -3.49
N VAL A 12 11.11 4.69 -3.13
CA VAL A 12 10.10 5.54 -2.48
C VAL A 12 10.12 5.39 -0.96
N ARG A 13 10.88 4.46 -0.39
CA ARG A 13 10.86 4.24 1.05
C ARG A 13 11.44 5.41 1.86
N VAL A 14 12.33 6.21 1.26
CA VAL A 14 12.86 7.43 1.90
C VAL A 14 11.75 8.42 2.26
N ILE A 15 10.72 8.56 1.40
CA ILE A 15 9.56 9.43 1.69
C ILE A 15 8.59 8.80 2.70
N MET A 16 8.60 7.48 2.85
CA MET A 16 7.82 6.72 3.84
C MET A 16 8.43 6.75 5.25
N ARG A 17 9.21 7.79 5.55
CA ARG A 17 9.69 8.14 6.90
C ARG A 17 8.92 9.30 7.52
N ASN A 18 8.23 10.09 6.70
CA ASN A 18 7.48 11.25 7.16
C ASN A 18 6.09 10.80 7.67
N PRO A 19 5.72 11.08 8.95
CA PRO A 19 4.43 10.69 9.50
C PRO A 19 3.21 11.17 8.71
N SER A 20 3.26 12.39 8.16
CA SER A 20 2.18 12.94 7.33
C SER A 20 2.02 12.18 6.02
N VAL A 21 3.14 11.74 5.42
CA VAL A 21 3.10 10.89 4.22
C VAL A 21 2.52 9.52 4.56
N LEU A 22 2.92 8.93 5.70
CA LEU A 22 2.38 7.64 6.16
C LEU A 22 0.87 7.71 6.41
N ALA A 23 0.39 8.75 7.08
CA ALA A 23 -1.04 8.97 7.31
C ALA A 23 -1.82 9.14 5.99
N LEU A 24 -1.26 9.89 5.04
CA LEU A 24 -1.86 10.06 3.71
C LEU A 24 -1.95 8.73 2.96
N LYS A 25 -0.88 7.93 2.97
CA LYS A 25 -0.82 6.64 2.27
C LYS A 25 -1.77 5.61 2.88
N ALA A 26 -1.86 5.55 4.20
CA ALA A 26 -2.87 4.78 4.92
C ALA A 26 -4.31 5.16 4.50
N LYS A 27 -4.62 6.48 4.47
CA LYS A 27 -5.92 6.98 4.01
C LYS A 27 -6.21 6.60 2.55
N GLN A 28 -5.21 6.73 1.67
CA GLN A 28 -5.33 6.34 0.27
C GLN A 28 -5.59 4.84 0.10
N ALA A 29 -4.90 3.99 0.87
CA ALA A 29 -5.13 2.56 0.88
C ALA A 29 -6.56 2.24 1.32
N ARG A 30 -7.02 2.75 2.47
CA ARG A 30 -8.41 2.53 2.92
C ARG A 30 -9.43 2.94 1.87
N LYS A 31 -9.21 4.07 1.18
CA LYS A 31 -10.08 4.52 0.09
C LYS A 31 -10.08 3.53 -1.08
N ALA A 32 -8.93 3.04 -1.52
CA ALA A 32 -8.84 2.07 -2.61
C ALA A 32 -9.56 0.75 -2.29
N TYR A 33 -9.48 0.27 -1.06
CA TYR A 33 -10.19 -0.95 -0.64
C TYR A 33 -11.70 -0.72 -0.58
N ARG A 34 -12.15 0.46 -0.13
CA ARG A 34 -13.57 0.82 -0.18
C ARG A 34 -14.11 0.99 -1.60
N GLU A 35 -13.32 1.60 -2.49
CA GLU A 35 -13.65 1.71 -3.92
C GLU A 35 -13.76 0.33 -4.59
N TRP A 36 -12.99 -0.66 -4.12
CA TRP A 36 -13.13 -2.05 -4.56
C TRP A 36 -14.42 -2.73 -4.06
N GLY A 37 -15.03 -2.22 -2.98
CA GLY A 37 -16.29 -2.74 -2.43
C GLY A 37 -16.22 -3.25 -0.99
N TYR A 38 -15.07 -3.14 -0.31
CA TYR A 38 -14.93 -3.56 1.09
C TYR A 38 -15.47 -2.50 2.07
N GLN A 39 -16.22 -2.91 3.09
CA GLN A 39 -16.81 -1.97 4.04
C GLN A 39 -15.92 -1.79 5.27
N LYS A 40 -15.50 -2.90 5.87
CA LYS A 40 -14.61 -2.92 7.03
C LYS A 40 -13.17 -2.98 6.55
N VAL A 41 -12.46 -1.87 6.70
CA VAL A 41 -11.04 -1.77 6.31
C VAL A 41 -10.26 -1.11 7.44
N PHE A 42 -9.29 -1.85 7.97
CA PHE A 42 -8.36 -1.42 9.00
C PHE A 42 -6.94 -1.50 8.46
N ASP A 43 -6.08 -0.60 8.93
CA ASP A 43 -4.69 -0.56 8.53
C ASP A 43 -3.77 -0.30 9.72
N ARG A 44 -2.55 -0.79 9.60
CA ARG A 44 -1.50 -0.57 10.58
C ARG A 44 -0.15 -0.50 9.88
N TRP A 45 0.61 0.52 10.21
CA TRP A 45 2.03 0.56 9.86
C TRP A 45 2.82 -0.39 10.76
N HIS A 46 3.59 -1.29 10.14
CA HIS A 46 4.45 -2.24 10.82
C HIS A 46 5.91 -1.94 10.45
N TYR A 47 6.74 -1.64 11.45
CA TYR A 47 8.18 -1.45 11.28
C TYR A 47 8.90 -2.75 11.64
N PHE A 48 9.74 -3.25 10.74
CA PHE A 48 10.52 -4.45 10.99
C PHE A 48 11.88 -4.09 11.61
N GLY A 49 12.29 -4.79 12.66
CA GLY A 49 13.57 -4.58 13.33
C GLY A 49 13.60 -3.47 14.39
N LYS A 50 14.56 -3.57 15.32
CA LYS A 50 14.66 -2.75 16.53
C LYS A 50 15.01 -1.27 16.27
N ASN A 51 15.68 -0.99 15.15
CA ASN A 51 16.31 0.32 14.89
C ASN A 51 15.84 1.05 13.62
N GLY A 52 14.80 0.60 12.89
CA GLY A 52 14.14 1.39 11.82
C GLY A 52 14.98 1.87 10.60
N GLU A 53 16.29 1.60 10.57
CA GLU A 53 17.21 2.17 9.58
C GLU A 53 17.21 1.41 8.24
N LYS A 54 17.10 0.07 8.28
CA LYS A 54 17.19 -0.81 7.10
C LYS A 54 15.83 -1.27 6.57
N TYR A 55 14.84 -1.42 7.45
CA TYR A 55 13.53 -1.95 7.08
C TYR A 55 12.46 -0.89 7.29
N HIS A 56 12.09 -0.23 6.20
CA HIS A 56 11.03 0.77 6.18
C HIS A 56 9.65 0.15 6.40
N PRO A 57 8.67 0.91 6.88
CA PRO A 57 7.43 0.33 7.36
C PRO A 57 6.60 -0.29 6.23
N HIS A 58 6.00 -1.44 6.52
CA HIS A 58 4.99 -2.08 5.70
C HIS A 58 3.61 -1.57 6.11
N LEU A 59 2.72 -1.41 5.14
CA LEU A 59 1.33 -1.09 5.43
C LEU A 59 0.52 -2.38 5.41
N ASN A 60 0.11 -2.84 6.58
CA ASN A 60 -0.75 -4.00 6.74
C ASN A 60 -2.20 -3.54 6.63
N VAL A 61 -3.03 -4.25 5.86
CA VAL A 61 -4.44 -3.93 5.66
C VAL A 61 -5.28 -5.17 5.94
N LEU A 62 -6.18 -5.06 6.92
CA LEU A 62 -7.17 -6.07 7.27
C LEU A 62 -8.53 -5.63 6.73
N TYR A 63 -9.23 -6.52 6.02
CA TYR A 63 -10.51 -6.18 5.39
C TYR A 63 -11.50 -7.34 5.34
N ASP A 64 -12.78 -7.04 5.15
CA ASP A 64 -13.90 -8.00 5.11
C ASP A 64 -13.98 -8.85 3.82
N GLY A 65 -12.91 -8.93 3.04
CA GLY A 65 -12.84 -9.77 1.85
C GLY A 65 -12.50 -11.24 2.12
N GLY A 66 -12.54 -12.02 1.03
CA GLY A 66 -12.15 -13.42 0.99
C GLY A 66 -11.23 -13.70 -0.21
N TYR A 67 -11.23 -14.95 -0.67
CA TYR A 67 -10.48 -15.36 -1.85
C TYR A 67 -10.89 -14.54 -3.09
N LEU A 68 -9.92 -14.23 -3.94
CA LEU A 68 -10.11 -13.61 -5.24
C LEU A 68 -9.49 -14.52 -6.30
N SER A 69 -10.13 -14.63 -7.47
CA SER A 69 -9.47 -15.21 -8.64
C SER A 69 -8.22 -14.40 -9.00
N GLU A 70 -7.29 -15.01 -9.73
CA GLU A 70 -6.04 -14.35 -10.13
C GLU A 70 -6.28 -13.05 -10.90
N GLU A 71 -7.28 -13.04 -11.79
CA GLU A 71 -7.66 -11.87 -12.58
C GLU A 71 -8.18 -10.73 -11.68
N LEU A 72 -9.07 -11.03 -10.73
CA LEU A 72 -9.59 -10.03 -9.80
C LEU A 72 -8.49 -9.53 -8.86
N LEU A 73 -7.61 -10.42 -8.42
CA LEU A 73 -6.45 -10.05 -7.61
C LEU A 73 -5.51 -9.11 -8.38
N ALA A 74 -5.25 -9.37 -9.67
CA ALA A 74 -4.44 -8.50 -10.51
C ALA A 74 -5.06 -7.11 -10.68
N LYS A 75 -6.37 -7.05 -10.98
CA LYS A 75 -7.13 -5.79 -11.07
C LYS A 75 -7.10 -5.00 -9.75
N LYS A 76 -7.26 -5.68 -8.61
CA LYS A 76 -7.18 -5.06 -7.28
C LYS A 76 -5.78 -4.51 -7.01
N LYS A 77 -4.73 -5.28 -7.32
CA LYS A 77 -3.33 -4.86 -7.17
C LYS A 77 -3.04 -3.61 -8.00
N ASP A 78 -3.51 -3.55 -9.24
CA ASP A 78 -3.33 -2.39 -10.11
C ASP A 78 -4.04 -1.14 -9.57
N LEU A 79 -5.29 -1.26 -9.11
CA LEU A 79 -6.02 -0.16 -8.46
C LEU A 79 -5.24 0.40 -7.26
N ILE A 80 -4.84 -0.48 -6.34
CA ILE A 80 -4.10 -0.10 -5.14
C ILE A 80 -2.77 0.57 -5.53
N ARG A 81 -2.05 0.01 -6.51
CA ARG A 81 -0.78 0.54 -6.98
C ARG A 81 -0.94 1.95 -7.55
N ARG A 82 -1.93 2.19 -8.42
CA ARG A 82 -2.20 3.51 -9.01
C ARG A 82 -2.57 4.55 -7.96
N LYS A 83 -3.31 4.16 -6.92
CA LYS A 83 -3.71 5.04 -5.81
C LYS A 83 -2.54 5.40 -4.91
N LEU A 84 -1.67 4.43 -4.61
CA LEU A 84 -0.55 4.62 -3.70
C LEU A 84 0.71 5.17 -4.36
N LEU A 85 0.93 4.86 -5.63
CA LEU A 85 2.10 5.25 -6.41
C LEU A 85 1.64 5.86 -7.75
N PRO A 86 1.09 7.09 -7.74
CA PRO A 86 0.69 7.75 -8.97
C PRO A 86 1.89 7.92 -9.92
N ARG A 87 1.60 8.05 -11.22
CA ARG A 87 2.63 8.18 -12.28
C ARG A 87 3.65 9.28 -12.02
N SER A 88 3.29 10.34 -11.30
CA SER A 88 4.24 11.40 -10.90
C SER A 88 5.36 10.87 -10.00
N ILE A 89 5.05 9.96 -9.07
CA ILE A 89 6.04 9.29 -8.22
C ILE A 89 6.84 8.27 -9.05
N ALA A 90 6.16 7.49 -9.90
CA ALA A 90 6.81 6.51 -10.81
C ALA A 90 7.88 7.17 -11.70
N LYS A 91 7.52 8.28 -12.35
CA LYS A 91 8.43 9.07 -13.19
C LYS A 91 9.62 9.59 -12.38
N ARG A 92 9.40 10.04 -11.15
CA ARG A 92 10.46 10.55 -10.26
C ARG A 92 11.46 9.46 -9.84
N ILE A 93 11.02 8.21 -9.72
CA ILE A 93 11.89 7.07 -9.36
C ILE A 93 12.45 6.32 -10.58
N LYS A 94 12.18 6.80 -11.81
CA LYS A 94 12.63 6.19 -13.08
C LYS A 94 12.35 4.67 -13.20
N LYS A 95 11.31 4.18 -12.51
CA LYS A 95 10.82 2.81 -12.64
C LYS A 95 9.41 2.82 -13.20
N ASP A 96 9.20 2.00 -14.21
CA ASP A 96 7.84 1.71 -14.63
C ASP A 96 7.15 0.89 -13.54
N LEU A 97 5.94 1.29 -13.20
CA LEU A 97 5.12 0.63 -12.16
C LEU A 97 4.02 -0.22 -12.79
N VAL A 98 4.12 -0.47 -14.10
CA VAL A 98 3.24 -1.36 -14.87
C VAL A 98 3.57 -2.81 -14.55
#